data_AF-A0A7J2YEZ0-F1
#
_entry.id   AF-A0A7J2YEZ0-F1
#
_cell.length_a   1.000
_cell.length_b   1.000
_cell.length_c   1.000
_cell.angle_alpha   90.00
_cell.angle_beta   90.00
_cell.angle_gamma   90.00
#
_symmetry.space_group_name_H-M   'P 1'
#
loop_
_entity.id
_entity.type
_entity.pdbx_description
1 polymer ?
#
loop_
_entity_poly.entity_id
_entity_poly.type
_entity_poly.pdbx_seq_one_letter_code
_entity_poly.pdbx_strand_id
1 'polypeptide(L)'
;MFDITNSEIDQEIGLKYYATPKDLSIVDARIRESFDDFVIQEVLRGGIILPKENMDNFMAPLRGEGEYLRIILKKKGVDTLHVIGKLSKEMRIPISDVQFLGLKDSRGIAIQSISMRYKRGVYVDEIDKKCGKIKILRWYKAYAPLSSHELWGNKFTVTIKVEKREDATSLITRMAQIQKILSLSSIFSYFGYQRFGTEQPFNHIIGKNILNRNYDKALQNMFKKGNY
;
A
#
# COMPACT_ATOMS: atom_id res chain seq x y z
N MET A 1 -24.64 17.83 -0.50
CA MET A 1 -25.45 16.64 -0.82
C MET A 1 -24.48 15.63 -1.40
N PHE A 2 -24.49 14.38 -0.92
CA PHE A 2 -23.61 13.32 -1.44
C PHE A 2 -24.31 12.59 -2.58
N ASP A 3 -23.53 12.15 -3.56
CA ASP A 3 -24.07 11.42 -4.70
C ASP A 3 -24.06 9.92 -4.46
N ILE A 4 -25.08 9.22 -4.98
CA ILE A 4 -25.27 7.79 -4.78
C ILE A 4 -24.58 7.02 -5.93
N THR A 5 -23.91 5.91 -5.60
CA THR A 5 -23.32 5.04 -6.60
C THR A 5 -24.37 4.35 -7.48
N ASN A 6 -24.08 4.25 -8.78
CA ASN A 6 -24.87 3.46 -9.73
C ASN A 6 -24.27 2.06 -9.97
N SER A 7 -23.15 1.75 -9.31
CA SER A 7 -22.47 0.46 -9.43
C SER A 7 -23.11 -0.56 -8.49
N GLU A 8 -23.71 -1.62 -9.03
CA GLU A 8 -24.31 -2.70 -8.23
C GLU A 8 -23.31 -3.29 -7.25
N ILE A 9 -22.08 -3.55 -7.72
CA ILE A 9 -21.03 -4.12 -6.88
C ILE A 9 -20.64 -3.17 -5.74
N ASP A 10 -20.63 -1.84 -5.95
CA ASP A 10 -20.42 -0.87 -4.87
C ASP A 10 -21.54 -0.95 -3.83
N GLN A 11 -22.80 -1.04 -4.27
CA GLN A 11 -23.94 -1.13 -3.38
C GLN A 11 -23.91 -2.40 -2.52
N GLU A 12 -23.57 -3.54 -3.13
CA GLU A 12 -23.43 -4.83 -2.45
C GLU A 12 -22.40 -4.79 -1.31
N ILE A 13 -21.27 -4.11 -1.52
CA ILE A 13 -20.20 -3.99 -0.52
C ILE A 13 -20.32 -2.75 0.38
N GLY A 14 -21.39 -1.97 0.22
CA GLY A 14 -21.70 -0.82 1.08
C GLY A 14 -21.02 0.50 0.70
N LEU A 15 -20.43 0.63 -0.49
CA LEU A 15 -19.83 1.85 -1.04
C LEU A 15 -20.91 2.78 -1.64
N LYS A 16 -21.85 3.22 -0.81
CA LYS A 16 -23.10 3.83 -1.30
C LYS A 16 -22.98 5.27 -1.81
N TYR A 17 -22.00 6.03 -1.32
CA TYR A 17 -21.95 7.47 -1.54
C TYR A 17 -20.58 7.94 -2.05
N TYR A 18 -20.59 8.98 -2.90
CA TYR A 18 -19.40 9.73 -3.31
C TYR A 18 -19.35 11.08 -2.61
N ALA A 19 -18.13 11.50 -2.25
CA ALA A 19 -17.88 12.82 -1.66
C ALA A 19 -17.94 13.95 -2.69
N THR A 20 -17.81 13.61 -3.98
CA THR A 20 -17.84 14.54 -5.10
C THR A 20 -19.13 14.37 -5.92
N PRO A 21 -19.68 15.46 -6.46
CA PRO A 21 -20.77 15.42 -7.43
C PRO A 21 -20.43 14.61 -8.70
N LYS A 22 -21.45 14.01 -9.32
CA LYS A 22 -21.39 13.11 -10.47
C LYS A 22 -21.00 13.82 -11.75
N ASP A 23 -21.37 15.09 -11.90
CA ASP A 23 -20.97 15.95 -13.03
C ASP A 23 -19.46 16.25 -13.03
N LEU A 24 -18.78 16.08 -11.89
CA LEU A 24 -17.32 16.14 -11.78
C LEU A 24 -16.64 14.77 -11.97
N SER A 25 -17.38 13.73 -12.37
CA SER A 25 -16.76 12.42 -12.65
C SER A 25 -15.84 12.52 -13.85
N ILE A 26 -14.63 11.98 -13.73
CA ILE A 26 -13.71 11.82 -14.86
C ILE A 26 -13.99 10.45 -15.47
N VAL A 27 -14.50 10.45 -16.70
CA VAL A 27 -14.78 9.24 -17.48
C VAL A 27 -13.48 8.77 -18.14
N ASP A 28 -13.32 7.46 -18.33
CA ASP A 28 -12.19 6.86 -19.04
C ASP A 28 -10.80 7.13 -18.41
N ALA A 29 -10.74 7.24 -17.08
CA ALA A 29 -9.50 7.33 -16.32
C ALA A 29 -8.96 5.95 -15.93
N ARG A 30 -7.67 5.72 -16.14
CA ARG A 30 -6.94 4.51 -15.79
C ARG A 30 -5.86 4.82 -14.76
N ILE A 31 -5.67 3.90 -13.81
CA ILE A 31 -4.60 3.96 -12.81
C ILE A 31 -3.74 2.70 -12.90
N ARG A 32 -2.48 2.80 -12.46
CA ARG A 32 -1.57 1.65 -12.31
C ARG A 32 -1.29 0.90 -13.62
N GLU A 33 -1.17 1.62 -14.74
CA GLU A 33 -0.78 1.00 -16.02
C GLU A 33 0.71 0.63 -16.02
N SER A 34 1.53 1.45 -15.37
CA SER A 34 2.93 1.17 -15.07
C SER A 34 3.15 1.07 -13.55
N PHE A 35 4.23 0.41 -13.13
CA PHE A 35 4.62 0.41 -11.71
C PHE A 35 4.97 1.81 -11.18
N ASP A 36 5.40 2.71 -12.07
CA ASP A 36 5.77 4.08 -11.71
C ASP A 36 4.54 4.97 -11.50
N ASP A 37 3.36 4.52 -11.96
CA ASP A 37 2.07 5.22 -11.79
C ASP A 37 1.52 5.10 -10.36
N PHE A 38 2.12 4.28 -9.51
CA PHE A 38 1.67 4.07 -8.13
C PHE A 38 2.86 3.95 -7.19
N VAL A 39 3.21 5.07 -6.56
CA VAL A 39 4.32 5.16 -5.61
C VAL A 39 3.78 5.30 -4.20
N ILE A 40 4.31 4.49 -3.29
CA ILE A 40 3.97 4.49 -1.87
C ILE A 40 5.24 4.80 -1.08
N GLN A 41 5.19 5.81 -0.22
CA GLN A 41 6.26 6.14 0.72
C GLN A 41 5.72 6.02 2.13
N GLU A 42 6.38 5.25 2.99
CA GLU A 42 6.01 5.24 4.41
C GLU A 42 6.20 6.63 5.02
N VAL A 43 5.25 7.00 5.86
CA VAL A 43 5.32 8.17 6.72
C VAL A 43 5.47 7.66 8.14
N LEU A 44 6.64 7.88 8.72
CA LEU A 44 6.91 7.54 10.11
C LEU A 44 6.29 8.60 11.04
N ARG A 45 6.11 8.25 12.31
CA ARG A 45 5.72 9.22 13.33
C ARG A 45 6.68 10.41 13.37
N GLY A 46 6.13 11.58 13.69
CA GLY A 46 6.82 12.86 13.53
C GLY A 46 6.75 13.43 12.11
N GLY A 47 5.94 12.84 11.21
CA GLY A 47 5.70 13.35 9.87
C GLY A 47 6.86 13.08 8.89
N ILE A 48 7.77 12.17 9.23
CA ILE A 48 8.95 11.88 8.43
C ILE A 48 8.55 10.99 7.25
N ILE A 49 8.60 11.54 6.05
CA ILE A 49 8.31 10.81 4.81
C ILE A 49 9.59 10.19 4.29
N LEU A 50 9.61 8.87 4.08
CA LEU A 50 10.79 8.20 3.53
C LEU A 50 11.06 8.68 2.09
N PRO A 51 12.24 9.23 1.78
CA PRO A 51 12.55 9.71 0.44
C PRO A 51 12.54 8.59 -0.62
N LYS A 52 12.14 8.92 -1.85
CA LYS A 52 12.10 7.94 -2.96
C LYS A 52 13.48 7.54 -3.48
N GLU A 53 14.46 8.44 -3.38
CA GLU A 53 15.78 8.33 -4.03
C GLU A 53 16.90 8.95 -3.18
N ASN A 54 16.95 10.28 -3.05
CA ASN A 54 18.00 10.97 -2.30
C ASN A 54 17.75 10.83 -0.78
N MET A 55 18.75 10.29 -0.08
CA MET A 55 18.72 10.05 1.37
C MET A 55 19.67 10.96 2.16
N ASP A 56 20.35 11.92 1.53
CA ASP A 56 21.45 12.70 2.12
C ASP A 56 20.98 13.49 3.35
N ASN A 57 19.82 14.13 3.23
CA ASN A 57 19.21 14.92 4.30
C ASN A 57 18.26 14.11 5.21
N PHE A 58 18.15 12.80 5.00
CA PHE A 58 17.28 11.97 5.84
C PHE A 58 17.93 11.69 7.19
N MET A 59 17.30 12.12 8.28
CA MET A 59 17.76 11.84 9.63
C MET A 59 17.03 10.61 10.19
N ALA A 60 17.75 9.48 10.22
CA ALA A 60 17.21 8.20 10.66
C ALA A 60 16.88 8.20 12.17
N PRO A 61 15.64 7.82 12.57
CA PRO A 61 15.29 7.65 13.97
C PRO A 61 15.98 6.43 14.58
N LEU A 62 16.26 6.49 15.89
CA LEU A 62 16.82 5.40 16.70
C LEU A 62 18.17 4.84 16.22
N ARG A 63 18.94 5.64 15.46
CA ARG A 63 20.29 5.29 15.01
C ARG A 63 21.28 5.16 16.18
N GLY A 64 22.21 4.21 16.08
CA GLY A 64 23.32 4.06 17.02
C GLY A 64 23.90 2.64 17.04
N GLU A 65 24.80 2.35 17.98
CA GLU A 65 25.57 1.09 18.00
C GLU A 65 24.80 -0.14 18.51
N GLY A 66 23.49 -0.20 18.30
CA GLY A 66 22.68 -1.33 18.73
C GLY A 66 22.87 -2.61 17.91
N GLU A 67 22.12 -3.64 18.30
CA GLU A 67 22.16 -4.97 17.68
C GLU A 67 21.27 -5.10 16.44
N TYR A 68 20.50 -4.07 16.08
CA TYR A 68 19.58 -4.13 14.96
C TYR A 68 20.13 -3.41 13.75
N LEU A 69 19.86 -3.98 12.58
CA LEU A 69 20.03 -3.35 11.29
C LEU A 69 18.67 -2.83 10.85
N ARG A 70 18.58 -1.54 10.55
CA ARG A 70 17.42 -0.94 9.87
C ARG A 70 17.82 -0.60 8.44
N ILE A 71 16.97 -0.97 7.51
CA ILE A 71 17.15 -0.81 6.07
C ILE A 71 15.95 -0.06 5.53
N ILE A 72 16.19 1.00 4.78
CA ILE A 72 15.19 1.64 3.93
C ILE A 72 15.41 1.13 2.53
N LEU A 73 14.40 0.47 1.97
CA LEU A 73 14.47 -0.09 0.63
C LEU A 73 13.34 0.43 -0.25
N LYS A 74 13.61 0.49 -1.55
CA LYS A 74 12.64 0.68 -2.63
C LYS A 74 12.38 -0.68 -3.27
N LYS A 75 11.14 -1.14 -3.28
CA LYS A 75 10.70 -2.33 -4.04
C LYS A 75 9.86 -1.94 -5.25
N LYS A 76 9.96 -2.68 -6.35
CA LYS A 76 9.19 -2.46 -7.59
C LYS A 76 8.65 -3.78 -8.11
N GLY A 77 7.32 -3.90 -8.28
CA GLY A 77 6.73 -5.09 -8.90
C GLY A 77 6.93 -6.39 -8.10
N VAL A 78 6.95 -6.29 -6.76
CA VAL A 78 7.19 -7.42 -5.86
C VAL A 78 6.43 -7.25 -4.54
N ASP A 79 5.92 -8.35 -4.00
CA ASP A 79 5.22 -8.36 -2.71
C ASP A 79 6.18 -8.20 -1.52
N THR A 80 5.68 -7.65 -0.42
CA THR A 80 6.48 -7.42 0.79
C THR A 80 6.97 -8.74 1.39
N LEU A 81 6.11 -9.74 1.56
CA LEU A 81 6.48 -11.04 2.14
C LEU A 81 7.51 -11.77 1.29
N HIS A 82 7.46 -11.62 -0.03
CA HIS A 82 8.48 -12.16 -0.93
C HIS A 82 9.86 -11.54 -0.68
N VAL A 83 9.91 -10.21 -0.49
CA VAL A 83 11.15 -9.50 -0.13
C VAL A 83 11.67 -9.98 1.22
N ILE A 84 10.79 -10.09 2.23
CA ILE A 84 11.14 -10.58 3.57
C ILE A 84 11.75 -11.99 3.50
N GLY A 85 11.14 -12.90 2.75
CA GLY A 85 11.65 -14.26 2.58
C GLY A 85 13.04 -14.30 1.91
N LYS A 86 13.31 -13.41 0.96
CA LYS A 86 14.65 -13.28 0.36
C LYS A 86 15.68 -12.71 1.33
N LEU A 87 15.33 -11.67 2.07
CA LEU A 87 16.19 -11.08 3.09
C LEU A 87 16.54 -12.09 4.18
N SER A 88 15.56 -12.84 4.67
CA SER A 88 15.77 -13.92 5.65
C SER A 88 16.80 -14.95 5.16
N LYS A 89 16.72 -15.38 3.90
CA LYS A 89 17.69 -16.31 3.30
C LYS A 89 19.08 -15.72 3.18
N GLU A 90 19.19 -14.49 2.67
CA GLU A 90 20.48 -13.81 2.48
C GLU A 90 21.20 -13.58 3.81
N MET A 91 20.43 -13.18 4.83
CA MET A 91 20.93 -12.86 6.16
C MET A 91 21.11 -14.11 7.04
N ARG A 92 20.58 -15.25 6.60
CA ARG A 92 20.53 -16.53 7.35
C ARG A 92 19.90 -16.37 8.73
N ILE A 93 18.73 -15.74 8.77
CA ILE A 93 17.93 -15.52 9.98
C ILE A 93 16.49 -16.01 9.76
N PRO A 94 15.75 -16.36 10.81
CA PRO A 94 14.32 -16.68 10.68
C PRO A 94 13.52 -15.53 10.07
N ILE A 95 12.45 -15.86 9.31
CA ILE A 95 11.52 -14.85 8.77
C ILE A 95 10.88 -14.02 9.89
N SER A 96 10.61 -14.64 11.05
CA SER A 96 10.07 -13.97 12.25
C SER A 96 10.98 -12.86 12.78
N ASP A 97 12.27 -12.91 12.46
CA ASP A 97 13.26 -11.95 12.94
C ASP A 97 13.39 -10.73 12.02
N VAL A 98 12.64 -10.71 10.92
CA VAL A 98 12.57 -9.58 9.98
C VAL A 98 11.29 -8.80 10.22
N GLN A 99 11.41 -7.61 10.84
CA GLN A 99 10.27 -6.74 11.13
C GLN A 99 10.08 -5.70 10.04
N PHE A 100 8.82 -5.36 9.78
CA PHE A 100 8.40 -4.35 8.81
C PHE A 100 7.11 -3.68 9.31
N LEU A 101 6.83 -2.47 8.85
CA LEU A 101 5.73 -1.66 9.40
C LEU A 101 4.36 -1.99 8.80
N GLY A 102 4.32 -2.68 7.68
CA GLY A 102 3.09 -3.20 7.09
C GLY A 102 3.28 -3.61 5.65
N LEU A 103 2.35 -4.40 5.14
CA LEU A 103 2.37 -4.85 3.75
C LEU A 103 2.12 -3.67 2.80
N LYS A 104 2.87 -3.64 1.69
CA LYS A 104 2.71 -2.66 0.62
C LYS A 104 2.41 -3.35 -0.70
N ASP A 105 1.55 -2.73 -1.50
CA ASP A 105 1.08 -3.24 -2.79
C ASP A 105 2.26 -3.64 -3.70
N SER A 106 2.13 -4.79 -4.38
CA SER A 106 3.11 -5.28 -5.33
C SER A 106 2.98 -4.61 -6.70
N ARG A 107 1.79 -4.10 -7.04
CA ARG A 107 1.49 -3.35 -8.28
C ARG A 107 1.83 -1.87 -8.13
N GLY A 108 3.11 -1.60 -7.84
CA GLY A 108 3.66 -0.26 -7.75
C GLY A 108 5.10 -0.24 -7.29
N ILE A 109 5.55 0.96 -6.92
CA ILE A 109 6.80 1.19 -6.20
C ILE A 109 6.46 1.47 -4.74
N ALA A 110 7.17 0.82 -3.81
CA ALA A 110 7.03 1.11 -2.39
C ALA A 110 8.39 1.37 -1.75
N ILE A 111 8.49 2.44 -0.98
CA ILE A 111 9.63 2.77 -0.12
C ILE A 111 9.21 2.51 1.32
N GLN A 112 9.89 1.55 1.94
CA GLN A 112 9.55 1.05 3.27
C GLN A 112 10.78 0.72 4.11
N SER A 113 10.58 0.75 5.42
CA SER A 113 11.58 0.36 6.40
C SER A 113 11.42 -1.11 6.75
N ILE A 114 12.56 -1.80 6.86
CA ILE A 114 12.67 -3.16 7.36
C ILE A 114 13.76 -3.17 8.44
N SER A 115 13.58 -3.98 9.48
CA SER A 115 14.63 -4.24 10.45
C SER A 115 14.86 -5.73 10.65
N MET A 116 16.04 -6.03 11.18
CA MET A 116 16.43 -7.37 11.58
C MET A 116 17.61 -7.29 12.54
N ARG A 117 18.00 -8.39 13.17
CA ARG A 117 19.25 -8.45 13.93
C ARG A 117 20.45 -8.26 12.99
N TYR A 118 21.38 -7.39 13.36
CA TYR A 118 22.62 -7.17 12.64
C TYR A 118 23.57 -8.34 12.89
N LYS A 119 24.16 -8.87 11.81
CA LYS A 119 25.17 -9.92 11.86
C LYS A 119 26.47 -9.37 11.27
N ARG A 120 27.57 -9.50 12.01
CA ARG A 120 28.90 -9.12 11.51
C ARG A 120 29.23 -9.92 10.24
N GLY A 121 29.88 -9.27 9.28
CA GLY A 121 30.26 -9.87 8.00
C GLY A 121 29.15 -9.86 6.93
N VAL A 122 28.01 -9.22 7.20
CA VAL A 122 26.99 -8.96 6.17
C VAL A 122 27.36 -7.73 5.36
N TYR A 123 27.40 -7.89 4.04
CA TYR A 123 27.54 -6.80 3.07
C TYR A 123 26.15 -6.28 2.69
N VAL A 124 25.64 -5.32 3.47
CA VAL A 124 24.27 -4.79 3.31
C VAL A 124 24.08 -4.15 1.94
N ASP A 125 25.11 -3.49 1.41
CA ASP A 125 25.09 -2.84 0.10
C ASP A 125 25.08 -3.83 -1.09
N GLU A 126 25.21 -5.14 -0.84
CA GLU A 126 25.08 -6.18 -1.87
C GLU A 126 23.72 -6.89 -1.84
N ILE A 127 22.89 -6.59 -0.84
CA ILE A 127 21.59 -7.25 -0.66
C ILE A 127 20.68 -7.03 -1.87
N ASP A 128 20.72 -5.84 -2.48
CA ASP A 128 19.87 -5.51 -3.63
C ASP A 128 20.20 -6.37 -4.86
N LYS A 129 21.48 -6.60 -5.14
CA LYS A 129 21.97 -7.48 -6.22
C LYS A 129 21.47 -8.91 -6.06
N LYS A 130 21.42 -9.42 -4.84
CA LYS A 130 21.03 -10.80 -4.53
C LYS A 130 19.52 -10.99 -4.41
N CYS A 131 18.82 -9.99 -3.89
CA CYS A 131 17.37 -10.08 -3.72
C CYS A 131 16.59 -9.74 -5.00
N GLY A 132 17.09 -8.84 -5.84
CA GLY A 132 16.44 -8.42 -7.09
C GLY A 132 15.08 -7.71 -6.86
N LYS A 133 14.67 -6.86 -7.81
CA LYS A 133 13.44 -6.03 -7.70
C LYS A 133 13.37 -5.10 -6.48
N ILE A 134 14.47 -4.99 -5.73
CA ILE A 134 14.65 -4.04 -4.63
C ILE A 134 15.90 -3.21 -4.88
N LYS A 135 15.96 -2.04 -4.26
CA LYS A 135 17.15 -1.20 -4.15
C LYS A 135 17.27 -0.77 -2.69
N ILE A 136 18.43 -0.98 -2.09
CA ILE A 136 18.72 -0.41 -0.76
C ILE A 136 18.97 1.08 -0.95
N LEU A 137 18.21 1.92 -0.25
CA LEU A 137 18.37 3.37 -0.30
C LEU A 137 19.25 3.87 0.84
N ARG A 138 19.12 3.25 2.02
CA ARG A 138 19.93 3.54 3.20
C ARG A 138 19.87 2.37 4.17
N TRP A 139 20.93 2.20 4.95
CA TRP A 139 20.90 1.33 6.12
C TRP A 139 21.66 1.97 7.28
N TYR A 140 21.36 1.53 8.49
CA TYR A 140 22.03 1.99 9.71
C TYR A 140 21.82 0.98 10.84
N LYS A 141 22.77 0.96 11.79
CA LYS A 141 22.58 0.23 13.05
C LYS A 141 21.61 1.01 13.95
N ALA A 142 20.82 0.29 14.71
CA ALA A 142 19.78 0.83 15.57
C ALA A 142 19.68 0.06 16.89
N TYR A 143 19.23 0.75 17.94
CA TYR A 143 19.06 0.18 19.28
C TYR A 143 17.88 -0.78 19.39
N ALA A 144 16.90 -0.70 18.50
CA ALA A 144 15.66 -1.46 18.55
C ALA A 144 15.19 -1.90 17.15
N PRO A 145 14.45 -3.02 17.02
CA PRO A 145 13.79 -3.38 15.78
C PRO A 145 12.67 -2.37 15.48
N LEU A 146 12.13 -2.41 14.27
CA LEU A 146 10.94 -1.66 13.91
C LEU A 146 9.74 -2.14 14.74
N SER A 147 8.99 -1.18 15.26
CA SER A 147 7.69 -1.40 15.88
C SER A 147 6.60 -0.86 14.96
N SER A 148 5.50 -1.60 14.80
CA SER A 148 4.34 -1.16 14.00
C SER A 148 3.82 0.23 14.41
N HIS A 149 4.02 0.60 15.68
CA HIS A 149 3.68 1.92 16.23
C HIS A 149 4.45 3.07 15.58
N GLU A 150 5.60 2.82 14.94
CA GLU A 150 6.38 3.84 14.25
C GLU A 150 5.72 4.32 12.94
N LEU A 151 4.81 3.54 12.36
CA LEU A 151 4.08 3.94 11.16
C LEU A 151 2.98 4.93 11.52
N TRP A 152 3.03 6.13 10.93
CA TRP A 152 1.93 7.09 10.98
C TRP A 152 0.96 6.88 9.82
N GLY A 153 1.50 6.60 8.63
CA GLY A 153 0.69 6.38 7.44
C GLY A 153 1.52 6.18 6.19
N ASN A 154 0.94 6.45 5.03
CA ASN A 154 1.60 6.34 3.74
C ASN A 154 1.30 7.58 2.92
N LYS A 155 2.31 8.11 2.24
CA LYS A 155 2.15 9.09 1.16
C LYS A 155 2.02 8.31 -0.14
N PHE A 156 0.94 8.59 -0.86
CA PHE A 156 0.71 8.04 -2.19
C PHE A 156 1.02 9.10 -3.24
N THR A 157 1.66 8.69 -4.31
CA THR A 157 1.71 9.44 -5.58
C THR A 157 1.10 8.53 -6.63
N VAL A 158 -0.02 8.96 -7.19
CA VAL A 158 -0.82 8.18 -8.14
C VAL A 158 -0.90 8.97 -9.44
N THR A 159 -0.44 8.36 -10.52
CA THR A 159 -0.63 8.87 -11.87
C THR A 159 -1.96 8.33 -12.40
N ILE A 160 -2.84 9.25 -12.78
CA ILE A 160 -4.11 8.94 -13.43
C ILE A 160 -3.93 9.29 -14.90
N LYS A 161 -4.14 8.32 -15.79
CA LYS A 161 -4.12 8.56 -17.23
C LYS A 161 -5.55 8.67 -17.73
N VAL A 162 -5.86 9.78 -18.38
CA VAL A 162 -7.19 10.07 -18.92
C VAL A 162 -7.11 9.96 -20.44
N GLU A 163 -8.05 9.25 -21.06
CA GLU A 163 -8.09 9.14 -22.52
C GLU A 163 -8.33 10.51 -23.18
N LYS A 164 -7.84 10.69 -24.42
CA LYS A 164 -7.80 11.98 -25.17
C LYS A 164 -9.17 12.57 -25.56
N ARG A 165 -10.27 12.11 -24.95
CA ARG A 165 -11.62 12.61 -25.22
C ARG A 165 -11.92 13.93 -24.51
N GLU A 166 -11.13 14.27 -23.49
CA GLU A 166 -11.27 15.50 -22.74
C GLU A 166 -10.12 16.49 -23.02
N ASP A 167 -10.46 17.76 -23.21
CA ASP A 167 -9.48 18.84 -23.31
C ASP A 167 -8.74 19.05 -21.98
N ALA A 168 -7.44 19.33 -22.05
CA ALA A 168 -6.58 19.49 -20.88
C ALA A 168 -7.04 20.61 -19.94
N THR A 169 -7.57 21.71 -20.48
CA THR A 169 -8.05 22.86 -19.69
C THR A 169 -9.30 22.47 -18.88
N SER A 170 -10.21 21.71 -19.50
CA SER A 170 -11.41 21.20 -18.84
C SER A 170 -11.04 20.26 -17.69
N LEU A 171 -10.10 19.34 -17.94
CA LEU A 171 -9.61 18.40 -16.93
C LEU A 171 -8.96 19.12 -15.74
N ILE A 172 -8.09 20.10 -16.00
CA ILE A 172 -7.44 20.91 -14.95
C ILE A 172 -8.49 21.64 -14.10
N THR A 173 -9.50 22.23 -14.76
CA THR A 173 -10.58 22.95 -14.08
C THR A 173 -11.39 22.02 -13.18
N ARG A 174 -11.76 20.84 -13.70
CA ARG A 174 -12.50 19.82 -12.94
C ARG A 174 -11.68 19.30 -11.75
N MET A 175 -10.39 19.04 -11.94
CA MET A 175 -9.48 18.61 -10.87
C MET A 175 -9.37 19.67 -9.76
N ALA A 176 -9.31 20.95 -10.10
CA ALA A 176 -9.30 22.03 -9.12
C ALA A 176 -10.60 22.10 -8.31
N GLN A 177 -11.76 21.87 -8.96
CA GLN A 177 -13.05 21.79 -8.28
C GLN A 177 -13.12 20.60 -7.32
N ILE A 178 -12.70 19.42 -7.76
CA ILE A 178 -12.60 18.22 -6.92
C ILE A 178 -11.69 18.50 -5.72
N GLN A 179 -10.51 19.06 -5.93
CA GLN A 179 -9.57 19.39 -4.85
C GLN A 179 -10.20 20.34 -3.82
N LYS A 180 -10.92 21.38 -4.28
CA LYS A 180 -11.63 22.31 -3.40
C LYS A 180 -12.72 21.62 -2.57
N ILE A 181 -13.47 20.70 -3.16
CA ILE A 181 -14.49 19.92 -2.43
C ILE A 181 -13.82 19.03 -1.38
N LEU A 182 -12.75 18.33 -1.75
CA LEU A 182 -12.03 17.42 -0.87
C LEU A 182 -11.23 18.14 0.23
N SER A 183 -10.92 19.43 0.08
CA SER A 183 -10.32 20.22 1.16
C SER A 183 -11.36 20.68 2.18
N LEU A 184 -12.65 20.73 1.81
CA LEU A 184 -13.76 21.18 2.66
C LEU A 184 -14.57 20.02 3.23
N SER A 185 -14.42 18.81 2.68
CA SER A 185 -15.18 17.62 3.06
C SER A 185 -14.24 16.45 3.35
N SER A 186 -14.64 15.58 4.27
CA SER A 186 -13.91 14.33 4.50
C SER A 186 -14.27 13.30 3.43
N ILE A 187 -13.25 12.59 2.93
CA ILE A 187 -13.48 11.41 2.10
C ILE A 187 -14.02 10.29 3.00
N PHE A 188 -15.00 9.53 2.50
CA PHE A 188 -15.49 8.36 3.20
C PHE A 188 -14.41 7.29 3.32
N SER A 189 -14.11 6.86 4.55
CA SER A 189 -13.11 5.81 4.83
C SER A 189 -13.72 4.42 4.61
N TYR A 190 -14.10 4.13 3.37
CA TYR A 190 -14.64 2.82 2.99
C TYR A 190 -13.56 1.74 2.96
N PHE A 191 -13.96 0.50 3.25
CA PHE A 191 -13.18 -0.66 2.86
C PHE A 191 -13.33 -0.89 1.35
N GLY A 192 -12.23 -0.87 0.60
CA GLY A 192 -12.28 -1.14 -0.85
C GLY A 192 -12.50 -2.62 -1.18
N TYR A 193 -12.75 -2.92 -2.46
CA TYR A 193 -12.99 -4.27 -3.00
C TYR A 193 -12.03 -5.36 -2.52
N GLN A 194 -10.74 -5.03 -2.38
CA GLN A 194 -9.70 -5.98 -1.93
C GLN A 194 -10.00 -6.60 -0.54
N ARG A 195 -10.80 -5.93 0.31
CA ARG A 195 -11.21 -6.47 1.61
C ARG A 195 -12.35 -7.48 1.51
N PHE A 196 -13.17 -7.33 0.47
CA PHE A 196 -14.28 -8.23 0.22
C PHE A 196 -13.88 -9.45 -0.62
N GLY A 197 -12.74 -9.38 -1.30
CA GLY A 197 -12.18 -10.43 -2.16
C GLY A 197 -12.07 -9.92 -3.59
N THR A 198 -10.90 -10.07 -4.22
CA THR A 198 -10.61 -9.46 -5.53
C THR A 198 -11.25 -10.18 -6.71
N GLU A 199 -11.40 -11.49 -6.62
CA GLU A 199 -12.08 -12.29 -7.64
C GLU A 199 -13.58 -12.37 -7.37
N GLN A 200 -13.98 -12.43 -6.10
CA GLN A 200 -15.37 -12.47 -5.66
C GLN A 200 -15.50 -11.72 -4.33
N PRO A 201 -16.35 -10.67 -4.22
CA PRO A 201 -16.46 -9.84 -3.02
C PRO A 201 -17.27 -10.50 -1.88
N PHE A 202 -17.08 -11.80 -1.61
CA PHE A 202 -17.92 -12.58 -0.69
C PHE A 202 -17.38 -12.74 0.74
N ASN A 203 -16.21 -12.22 1.07
CA ASN A 203 -15.60 -12.39 2.40
C ASN A 203 -16.55 -11.95 3.53
N HIS A 204 -17.30 -10.86 3.33
CA HIS A 204 -18.26 -10.36 4.31
C HIS A 204 -19.49 -11.27 4.46
N ILE A 205 -19.94 -11.93 3.39
CA ILE A 205 -21.05 -12.89 3.40
C ILE A 205 -20.63 -14.18 4.11
N ILE A 206 -19.41 -14.66 3.82
CA ILE A 206 -18.82 -15.81 4.52
C ILE A 206 -18.73 -15.51 6.01
N GLY A 207 -18.18 -14.35 6.38
CA GLY A 207 -18.10 -13.89 7.77
C GLY A 207 -19.47 -13.84 8.45
N LYS A 208 -20.50 -13.28 7.80
CA LYS A 208 -21.88 -13.27 8.31
C LYS A 208 -22.42 -14.67 8.57
N ASN A 209 -22.18 -15.63 7.67
CA ASN A 209 -22.63 -17.00 7.86
C ASN A 209 -21.91 -17.70 9.03
N ILE A 210 -20.61 -17.48 9.20
CA ILE A 210 -19.84 -18.00 10.34
C ILE A 210 -20.40 -17.45 11.66
N LEU A 211 -20.64 -16.14 11.74
CA LEU A 211 -21.20 -15.49 12.94
C LEU A 211 -22.59 -16.04 13.30
N ASN A 212 -23.40 -16.35 12.28
CA ASN A 212 -24.73 -16.95 12.45
C ASN A 212 -24.69 -18.48 12.63
N ARG A 213 -23.50 -19.09 12.78
CA ARG A 213 -23.30 -20.55 12.87
C ARG A 213 -23.86 -21.35 11.69
N ASN A 214 -24.04 -20.71 10.54
CA ASN A 214 -24.46 -21.33 9.28
C ASN A 214 -23.24 -21.84 8.50
N TYR A 215 -22.52 -22.79 9.08
CA TYR A 215 -21.23 -23.26 8.54
C TYR A 215 -21.34 -23.86 7.14
N ASP A 216 -22.43 -24.58 6.85
CA ASP A 216 -22.66 -25.16 5.52
C ASP A 216 -22.72 -24.07 4.43
N LYS A 217 -23.45 -22.98 4.70
CA LYS A 217 -23.53 -21.83 3.78
C LYS A 217 -22.20 -21.09 3.68
N ALA A 218 -21.44 -21.01 4.76
CA ALA A 218 -20.11 -20.40 4.74
C ALA A 218 -19.16 -21.20 3.84
N LEU A 219 -19.13 -22.53 3.97
CA LEU A 219 -18.33 -23.44 3.14
C LEU A 219 -18.76 -23.37 1.68
N GLN A 220 -20.07 -23.43 1.41
CA GLN A 220 -20.60 -23.29 0.05
C GLN A 220 -20.14 -21.98 -0.61
N ASN A 221 -20.22 -20.86 0.11
CA ASN A 221 -19.78 -19.56 -0.41
C ASN A 221 -18.27 -19.48 -0.61
N MET A 222 -17.47 -20.15 0.23
CA MET A 222 -16.01 -20.17 0.11
C MET A 222 -15.53 -20.96 -1.13
N PHE A 223 -16.25 -22.02 -1.49
CA PHE A 223 -15.93 -22.86 -2.65
C PHE A 223 -16.73 -22.54 -3.90
N LYS A 224 -17.60 -21.53 -3.85
CA LYS A 224 -18.34 -21.06 -5.01
C LYS A 224 -17.33 -20.52 -6.03
N LYS A 225 -17.14 -21.23 -7.14
CA LYS A 225 -16.43 -20.68 -8.29
C LYS A 225 -17.34 -19.64 -8.94
N GLY A 226 -16.88 -18.40 -8.99
CA GLY A 226 -17.60 -17.33 -9.67
C GLY A 226 -17.62 -17.65 -11.17
N ASN A 227 -18.82 -17.75 -11.73
CA ASN A 227 -19.03 -17.56 -13.16
C ASN A 227 -19.32 -16.07 -13.32
N TYR A 228 -18.28 -15.25 -13.48
CA TYR A 228 -18.40 -13.85 -13.88
C TYR A 228 -17.48 -13.61 -15.07
#